data_AF-A0A1G3Q795-F1
#
_entry.id   AF-A0A1G3Q795-F1
#
_cell.length_a   1.000
_cell.length_b   1.000
_cell.length_c   1.000
_cell.angle_alpha   90.00
_cell.angle_beta   90.00
_cell.angle_gamma   90.00
#
_symmetry.space_group_name_H-M   'P 1'
#
loop_
_entity.id
_entity.type
_entity.pdbx_description
1 polymer ?
#
loop_
_entity_poly.entity_id
_entity_poly.type
_entity_poly.pdbx_seq_one_letter_code
_entity_poly.pdbx_strand_id
1 'polypeptide(L)'
;MKMIKYVIFLTVIFSFRNLYAVKPYSEQMSNFSAAVSVTVIPNTNFTEYKYEIVYSQNNPRDLFALSFNFPPQIVESEFLNAEGLAEDGVKWNGSYGNFGNLSIINFGAKGGTLSREWINSNMILQKYSANLKPGQKLLISIKVSGKQTIPGIINLEGYCNAAHWVFNTKKDGYPDKTYDTGVHPKIFKVVGPMLKPAGNTGMIDKLIELTTGSYDLQWISKMDVYLGLMDKLNAAKQQILQGQSKYHTAWNILEAYKHLLNAQRWKAITEPCFQMLYFNADLLISKLK
;
A
#
# COMPACT_ATOMS: atom_id res chain seq x y z
N MET A 1 -60.20 41.72 48.51
CA MET A 1 -59.63 41.88 47.14
C MET A 1 -58.18 42.29 47.30
N LYS A 2 -57.21 41.37 47.28
CA LYS A 2 -56.56 40.76 46.09
C LYS A 2 -56.12 41.79 45.04
N MET A 3 -54.85 42.18 45.07
CA MET A 3 -53.87 41.81 44.02
C MET A 3 -52.46 42.20 44.48
N ILE A 4 -51.72 41.20 44.95
CA ILE A 4 -50.25 41.22 44.99
C ILE A 4 -49.79 41.04 43.54
N LYS A 5 -49.17 42.07 42.94
CA LYS A 5 -48.48 41.91 41.67
C LYS A 5 -47.12 41.26 41.96
N TYR A 6 -47.10 39.94 41.82
CA TYR A 6 -45.89 39.15 41.67
C TYR A 6 -45.10 39.67 40.46
N VAL A 7 -43.94 40.27 40.70
CA VAL A 7 -42.90 40.35 39.68
C VAL A 7 -42.34 38.94 39.59
N ILE A 8 -42.87 38.18 38.63
CA ILE A 8 -42.46 36.81 38.35
C ILE A 8 -41.02 36.86 37.85
N PHE A 9 -40.15 36.28 38.67
CA PHE A 9 -38.79 35.88 38.37
C PHE A 9 -38.87 34.77 37.30
N LEU A 10 -39.06 35.14 36.02
CA LEU A 10 -39.04 34.18 34.92
C LEU A 10 -37.61 34.07 34.39
N THR A 11 -36.89 33.12 34.98
CA THR A 11 -35.93 32.22 34.31
C THR A 11 -35.46 32.67 32.92
N VAL A 12 -34.41 33.50 32.90
CA VAL A 12 -33.46 33.51 31.77
C VAL A 12 -32.59 32.25 31.89
N ILE A 13 -33.19 31.09 31.63
CA ILE A 13 -32.46 29.89 31.22
C ILE A 13 -32.29 30.03 29.71
N PHE A 14 -31.41 30.93 29.30
CA PHE A 14 -30.68 30.83 28.04
C PHE A 14 -29.36 31.57 28.25
N SER A 15 -28.66 31.21 29.33
CA SER A 15 -27.22 31.06 29.17
C SER A 15 -27.02 29.97 28.11
N PHE A 16 -27.04 30.39 26.85
CA PHE A 16 -26.15 29.86 25.83
C PHE A 16 -24.74 30.05 26.40
N ARG A 17 -24.37 29.21 27.36
CA ARG A 17 -23.01 28.71 27.41
C ARG A 17 -22.83 28.20 26.00
N ASN A 18 -22.01 28.94 25.25
CA ASN A 18 -21.16 28.39 24.23
C ASN A 18 -20.42 27.20 24.87
N LEU A 19 -21.14 26.09 25.08
CA LEU A 19 -20.59 24.76 25.07
C LEU A 19 -20.09 24.68 23.65
N TYR A 20 -18.84 25.07 23.52
CA TYR A 20 -18.01 24.85 22.36
C TYR A 20 -18.32 23.45 21.88
N ALA A 21 -19.18 23.36 20.87
CA ALA A 21 -19.25 22.22 20.01
C ALA A 21 -17.92 22.26 19.24
N VAL A 22 -16.83 21.93 19.93
CA VAL A 22 -15.66 21.35 19.30
C VAL A 22 -16.23 20.07 18.74
N LYS A 23 -16.74 20.13 17.50
CA LYS A 23 -16.98 18.92 16.73
C LYS A 23 -15.63 18.22 16.76
N PRO A 24 -15.51 17.04 17.42
CA PRO A 24 -14.27 16.29 17.35
C PRO A 24 -13.96 16.14 15.87
N TYR A 25 -12.76 16.54 15.49
CA TYR A 25 -12.31 16.51 14.12
C TYR A 25 -12.42 15.06 13.62
N SER A 26 -13.45 14.77 12.82
CA SER A 26 -13.71 13.44 12.31
C SER A 26 -12.92 13.28 11.01
N GLU A 27 -11.63 12.99 11.13
CA GLU A 27 -10.76 12.71 9.99
C GLU A 27 -10.99 11.27 9.48
N GLN A 28 -12.23 10.94 9.11
CA GLN A 28 -12.54 9.67 8.44
C GLN A 28 -12.06 9.65 6.98
N MET A 29 -11.45 10.72 6.48
CA MET A 29 -10.92 10.77 5.11
C MET A 29 -9.44 10.40 5.15
N SER A 30 -9.06 9.30 4.51
CA SER A 30 -7.65 8.93 4.35
C SER A 30 -6.91 10.09 3.65
N ASN A 31 -5.98 10.74 4.35
CA ASN A 31 -5.23 11.91 3.87
C ASN A 31 -4.17 11.61 2.80
N PHE A 32 -4.12 10.36 2.33
CA PHE A 32 -3.13 9.88 1.39
C PHE A 32 -3.82 9.34 0.14
N SER A 33 -3.73 10.08 -0.96
CA SER A 33 -4.18 9.68 -2.29
C SER A 33 -3.03 9.80 -3.29
N ALA A 34 -2.76 8.76 -4.06
CA ALA A 34 -1.68 8.73 -5.03
C ALA A 34 -2.06 7.84 -6.21
N ALA A 35 -1.45 8.09 -7.36
CA ALA A 35 -1.35 7.10 -8.43
C ALA A 35 0.00 6.40 -8.29
N VAL A 36 0.00 5.06 -8.33
CA VAL A 36 1.21 4.26 -8.19
C VAL A 36 1.36 3.39 -9.42
N SER A 37 2.51 3.48 -10.07
CA SER A 37 2.91 2.54 -11.12
C SER A 37 4.16 1.79 -10.68
N VAL A 38 4.32 0.57 -11.17
CA VAL A 38 5.45 -0.30 -10.83
C VAL A 38 6.00 -0.95 -12.09
N THR A 39 7.33 -0.98 -12.17
CA THR A 39 8.07 -1.71 -13.19
C THR A 39 8.96 -2.74 -12.53
N VAL A 40 8.84 -4.01 -12.93
CA VAL A 40 9.67 -5.11 -12.46
C VAL A 40 10.80 -5.35 -13.47
N ILE A 41 12.05 -5.21 -13.01
CA ILE A 41 13.25 -5.39 -13.84
C ILE A 41 14.04 -6.59 -13.31
N PRO A 42 13.91 -7.76 -13.94
CA PRO A 42 14.69 -8.93 -13.55
C PRO A 42 16.14 -8.83 -14.04
N ASN A 43 17.07 -9.26 -13.20
CA ASN A 43 18.48 -9.43 -13.50
C ASN A 43 18.91 -10.83 -13.02
N THR A 44 20.02 -11.34 -13.55
CA THR A 44 20.59 -12.65 -13.15
C THR A 44 20.81 -12.76 -11.64
N ASN A 45 21.18 -11.66 -10.98
CA ASN A 45 21.53 -11.65 -9.55
C ASN A 45 20.45 -11.07 -8.65
N PHE A 46 19.58 -10.21 -9.18
CA PHE A 46 18.60 -9.46 -8.40
C PHE A 46 17.34 -9.18 -9.21
N THR A 47 16.26 -8.85 -8.52
CA THR A 47 15.06 -8.25 -9.14
C THR A 47 14.92 -6.83 -8.57
N GLU A 48 14.80 -5.85 -9.45
CA GLU A 48 14.53 -4.47 -9.07
C GLU A 48 13.06 -4.12 -9.29
N TYR A 49 12.42 -3.60 -8.25
CA TYR A 49 11.07 -3.07 -8.28
C TYR A 49 11.16 -1.55 -8.25
N LYS A 50 10.81 -0.91 -9.37
CA LYS A 50 10.77 0.55 -9.47
C LYS A 50 9.34 1.03 -9.34
N TYR A 51 9.09 1.92 -8.40
CA TYR A 51 7.79 2.54 -8.17
C TYR A 51 7.84 4.02 -8.55
N GLU A 52 6.87 4.47 -9.34
CA GLU A 52 6.57 5.90 -9.51
C GLU A 52 5.29 6.20 -8.76
N ILE A 53 5.40 7.05 -7.74
CA ILE A 53 4.31 7.48 -6.88
C ILE A 53 4.02 8.95 -7.20
N VAL A 54 2.88 9.20 -7.84
CA VAL A 54 2.40 10.55 -8.14
C VAL A 54 1.45 10.96 -7.03
N TYR A 55 1.90 11.84 -6.15
CA TYR A 55 1.12 12.26 -5.00
C TYR A 55 0.02 13.25 -5.43
N SER A 56 -1.23 12.99 -5.08
CA SER A 56 -2.35 13.81 -5.56
C SER A 56 -2.23 15.26 -5.08
N GLN A 57 -2.51 16.21 -5.98
CA GLN A 57 -2.57 17.65 -5.67
C GLN A 57 -3.67 17.98 -4.63
N ASN A 58 -4.68 17.11 -4.50
CA ASN A 58 -5.80 17.31 -3.58
C ASN A 58 -5.52 16.79 -2.17
N ASN A 59 -4.34 16.26 -1.90
CA ASN A 59 -4.03 15.83 -0.54
C ASN A 59 -3.89 17.04 0.38
N PRO A 60 -4.47 16.99 1.60
CA PRO A 60 -4.48 18.13 2.49
C PRO A 60 -3.15 18.37 3.22
N ARG A 61 -2.21 17.42 3.14
CA ARG A 61 -0.98 17.41 3.95
C ARG A 61 0.19 16.85 3.14
N ASP A 62 1.42 17.17 3.57
CA ASP A 62 2.62 16.60 2.95
C ASP A 62 2.83 15.15 3.41
N LEU A 63 3.31 14.31 2.49
CA LEU A 63 3.71 12.93 2.74
C LEU A 63 5.12 12.91 3.34
N PHE A 64 5.30 12.28 4.51
CA PHE A 64 6.62 12.23 5.17
C PHE A 64 7.24 10.82 5.22
N ALA A 65 6.42 9.78 5.12
CA ALA A 65 6.90 8.41 5.12
C ALA A 65 6.03 7.49 4.24
N LEU A 66 6.64 6.41 3.75
CA LEU A 66 5.99 5.30 3.07
C LEU A 66 6.42 4.00 3.71
N SER A 67 5.57 2.98 3.64
CA SER A 67 5.88 1.66 4.17
C SER A 67 5.44 0.57 3.21
N PHE A 68 6.37 -0.29 2.83
CA PHE A 68 6.11 -1.46 2.00
C PHE A 68 6.06 -2.68 2.89
N ASN A 69 4.91 -3.34 2.90
CA ASN A 69 4.61 -4.45 3.80
C ASN A 69 4.62 -5.76 3.01
N PHE A 70 5.58 -6.61 3.34
CA PHE A 70 5.85 -7.89 2.72
C PHE A 70 5.39 -9.05 3.61
N PRO A 71 5.18 -10.24 3.04
CA PRO A 71 5.02 -11.46 3.82
C PRO A 71 6.21 -11.65 4.79
N PRO A 72 5.99 -12.12 6.03
CA PRO A 72 7.01 -12.23 7.07
C PRO A 72 8.20 -13.11 6.70
N GLN A 73 8.03 -13.98 5.70
CA GLN A 73 9.07 -14.89 5.24
C GLN A 73 10.16 -14.20 4.42
N ILE A 74 9.97 -12.93 4.00
CA ILE A 74 11.04 -12.17 3.35
C ILE A 74 11.93 -11.54 4.43
N VAL A 75 13.15 -12.03 4.53
CA VAL A 75 14.13 -11.59 5.52
C VAL A 75 14.99 -10.44 5.00
N GLU A 76 15.57 -9.67 5.92
CA GLU A 76 16.42 -8.50 5.64
C GLU A 76 17.53 -8.81 4.63
N SER A 77 18.16 -9.97 4.74
CA SER A 77 19.29 -10.38 3.91
C SER A 77 18.98 -10.53 2.43
N GLU A 78 17.69 -10.58 2.05
CA GLU A 78 17.29 -10.58 0.65
C GLU A 78 17.28 -9.17 0.04
N PHE A 79 17.27 -8.10 0.84
CA PHE A 79 17.27 -6.73 0.34
C PHE A 79 18.69 -6.21 0.12
N LEU A 80 18.97 -5.82 -1.13
CA LEU A 80 20.27 -5.32 -1.56
C LEU A 80 20.35 -3.80 -1.52
N ASN A 81 19.24 -3.14 -1.84
CA ASN A 81 19.11 -1.69 -1.79
C ASN A 81 17.63 -1.27 -1.68
N ALA A 82 17.38 -0.15 -1.01
CA ALA A 82 16.07 0.48 -0.93
C ALA A 82 16.25 2.00 -0.86
N GLU A 83 16.05 2.69 -1.98
CA GLU A 83 16.28 4.13 -2.10
C GLU A 83 15.16 4.82 -2.86
N GLY A 84 15.02 6.13 -2.68
CA GLY A 84 14.08 6.94 -3.43
C GLY A 84 14.56 8.37 -3.66
N LEU A 85 13.93 9.02 -4.63
CA LEU A 85 14.22 10.39 -5.04
C LEU A 85 12.91 11.10 -5.38
N ALA A 86 12.63 12.17 -4.64
CA ALA A 86 11.53 13.07 -4.96
C ALA A 86 11.90 13.97 -6.15
N GLU A 87 10.88 14.48 -6.83
CA GLU A 87 11.02 15.37 -8.00
C GLU A 87 11.84 16.63 -7.72
N ASP A 88 11.82 17.14 -6.50
CA ASP A 88 12.62 18.30 -6.05
C ASP A 88 14.03 17.94 -5.58
N GLY A 89 14.44 16.68 -5.72
CA GLY A 89 15.77 16.20 -5.37
C GLY A 89 15.93 15.73 -3.93
N VAL A 90 14.87 15.76 -3.11
CA VAL A 90 14.91 15.20 -1.76
C VAL A 90 15.10 13.68 -1.84
N LYS A 91 16.16 13.17 -1.22
CA LYS A 91 16.47 11.73 -1.16
C LYS A 91 15.63 11.04 -0.09
N TRP A 92 15.22 9.80 -0.35
CA TRP A 92 14.50 8.94 0.58
C TRP A 92 15.29 7.65 0.79
N ASN A 93 15.35 7.18 2.04
CA ASN A 93 16.07 5.95 2.38
C ASN A 93 15.09 4.93 2.94
N GLY A 94 15.15 3.71 2.43
CA GLY A 94 14.43 2.56 2.98
C GLY A 94 15.21 1.96 4.15
N SER A 95 14.52 1.68 5.26
CA SER A 95 15.04 0.93 6.40
C SER A 95 14.15 -0.29 6.62
N TYR A 96 14.78 -1.47 6.69
CA TYR A 96 14.07 -2.71 6.96
C TYR A 96 13.67 -2.81 8.43
N GLY A 97 12.52 -3.41 8.69
CA GLY A 97 12.07 -3.82 10.02
C GLY A 97 11.27 -5.11 9.96
N ASN A 98 11.42 -5.96 10.97
CA ASN A 98 10.63 -7.18 11.14
C ASN A 98 9.82 -7.07 12.43
N PHE A 99 8.49 -7.20 12.31
CA PHE A 99 7.55 -7.07 13.41
C PHE A 99 6.70 -8.34 13.55
N GLY A 100 7.36 -9.45 13.85
CA GLY A 100 6.74 -10.75 14.11
C GLY A 100 6.16 -11.39 12.86
N ASN A 101 4.98 -10.95 12.44
CA ASN A 101 4.24 -11.49 11.29
C ASN A 101 4.27 -10.58 10.06
N LEU A 102 5.12 -9.54 10.08
CA LEU A 102 5.22 -8.57 8.99
C LEU A 102 6.68 -8.18 8.77
N SER A 103 7.12 -8.27 7.52
CA SER A 103 8.38 -7.69 7.06
C SER A 103 8.07 -6.35 6.41
N ILE A 104 8.83 -5.30 6.73
CA ILE A 104 8.52 -3.94 6.32
C ILE A 104 9.78 -3.26 5.78
N ILE A 105 9.65 -2.45 4.74
CA ILE A 105 10.62 -1.39 4.43
C ILE A 105 9.93 -0.04 4.62
N ASN A 106 10.41 0.71 5.60
CA ASN A 106 9.99 2.09 5.86
C ASN A 106 10.89 3.05 5.10
N PHE A 107 10.29 3.86 4.23
CA PHE A 107 10.96 4.96 3.56
C PHE A 107 10.67 6.27 4.28
N GLY A 108 11.72 7.03 4.56
CA GLY A 108 11.63 8.41 5.06
C GLY A 108 12.54 9.34 4.28
N ALA A 109 12.13 10.60 4.15
CA ALA A 109 12.94 11.64 3.54
C ALA A 109 14.22 11.91 4.38
N LYS A 110 15.37 11.96 3.72
CA LYS A 110 16.68 12.18 4.36
C LYS A 110 16.83 13.63 4.81
N GLY A 111 17.29 13.81 6.05
CA GLY A 111 17.57 15.14 6.61
C GLY A 111 16.35 15.89 7.15
N GLY A 112 15.20 15.21 7.26
CA GLY A 112 14.02 15.77 7.89
C GLY A 112 14.17 15.93 9.39
N THR A 113 13.71 17.04 9.92
CA THR A 113 13.58 17.29 11.36
C THR A 113 12.10 17.35 11.71
N LEU A 114 11.72 16.67 12.79
CA LEU A 114 10.37 16.78 13.34
C LEU A 114 10.24 18.12 14.08
N SER A 115 9.25 18.91 13.69
CA SER A 115 8.87 20.16 14.34
C SER A 115 7.41 20.11 14.77
N ARG A 116 7.05 20.95 15.73
CA ARG A 116 5.67 21.13 16.20
C ARG A 116 5.28 22.58 15.99
N GLU A 117 4.15 22.80 15.33
CA GLU A 117 3.60 24.13 15.07
C GLU A 117 2.17 24.20 15.61
N TRP A 118 1.88 25.22 16.40
CA TRP A 118 0.51 25.46 16.85
C TRP A 118 -0.32 26.05 15.70
N ILE A 119 -1.37 25.35 15.30
CA ILE A 119 -2.33 25.87 14.32
C ILE A 119 -3.30 26.84 15.00
N ASN A 120 -3.70 26.53 16.23
CA ASN A 120 -4.53 27.38 17.09
C ASN A 120 -4.28 27.02 18.57
N SER A 121 -5.05 27.61 19.49
CA SER A 121 -4.88 27.41 20.94
C SER A 121 -4.97 25.95 21.42
N ASN A 122 -5.59 25.07 20.64
CA ASN A 122 -5.90 23.69 21.02
C ASN A 122 -5.44 22.67 19.96
N MET A 123 -4.59 23.05 18.99
CA MET A 123 -4.19 22.16 17.90
C MET A 123 -2.72 22.35 17.52
N ILE A 124 -1.97 21.25 17.49
CA ILE A 124 -0.56 21.19 17.06
C ILE A 124 -0.46 20.34 15.79
N LEU A 125 0.25 20.86 14.81
CA LEU A 125 0.73 20.13 13.64
C LEU A 125 2.13 19.59 13.89
N GLN A 126 2.31 18.28 13.75
CA GLN A 126 3.62 17.66 13.66
C GLN A 126 4.07 17.67 12.19
N LYS A 127 5.11 18.46 11.89
CA LYS A 127 5.66 18.60 10.54
C LYS A 127 7.06 18.00 10.46
N TYR A 128 7.28 17.12 9.49
CA TYR A 128 8.61 16.78 9.01
C TYR A 128 9.04 17.76 7.92
N SER A 129 10.22 18.36 8.06
CA SER A 129 10.74 19.37 7.13
C SER A 129 11.15 18.81 5.76
N ALA A 130 11.59 17.56 5.71
CA ALA A 130 11.80 16.82 4.48
C ALA A 130 10.53 15.99 4.21
N ASN A 131 9.81 16.31 3.15
CA ASN A 131 8.53 15.71 2.82
C ASN A 131 8.28 15.80 1.30
N LEU A 132 7.26 15.08 0.83
CA LEU A 132 6.76 15.15 -0.53
C LEU A 132 5.44 15.94 -0.50
N LYS A 133 5.42 17.07 -1.19
CA LYS A 133 4.29 18.00 -1.27
C LYS A 133 3.22 17.47 -2.23
N PRO A 134 1.94 17.80 -2.00
CA PRO A 134 0.85 17.50 -2.93
C PRO A 134 1.20 17.90 -4.38
N GLY A 135 1.00 16.97 -5.32
CA GLY A 135 1.31 17.16 -6.74
C GLY A 135 2.71 16.72 -7.17
N GLN A 136 3.64 16.48 -6.25
CA GLN A 136 4.99 16.03 -6.58
C GLN A 136 5.06 14.52 -6.83
N LYS A 137 6.12 14.11 -7.55
CA LYS A 137 6.44 12.71 -7.79
C LYS A 137 7.54 12.20 -6.86
N LEU A 138 7.44 10.94 -6.48
CA LEU A 138 8.48 10.19 -5.77
C LEU A 138 8.79 8.90 -6.52
N LEU A 139 10.06 8.72 -6.85
CA LEU A 139 10.59 7.50 -7.46
C LEU A 139 11.22 6.64 -6.36
N ILE A 140 10.85 5.37 -6.27
CA ILE A 140 11.43 4.41 -5.32
C ILE A 140 12.00 3.22 -6.09
N SER A 141 13.16 2.73 -5.66
CA SER A 141 13.76 1.48 -6.12
C SER A 141 14.01 0.55 -4.93
N ILE A 142 13.48 -0.67 -5.02
CA ILE A 142 13.76 -1.77 -4.10
C ILE A 142 14.44 -2.89 -4.89
N LYS A 143 15.68 -3.21 -4.54
CA LYS A 143 16.44 -4.32 -5.12
C LYS A 143 16.49 -5.48 -4.14
N VAL A 144 16.06 -6.64 -4.59
CA VAL A 144 16.11 -7.89 -3.83
C VAL A 144 16.91 -8.97 -4.55
N SER A 145 17.52 -9.87 -3.81
CA SER A 145 18.18 -11.06 -4.36
C SER A 145 17.18 -11.89 -5.17
N GLY A 146 17.54 -12.19 -6.42
CA GLY A 146 16.63 -12.81 -7.40
C GLY A 146 16.41 -14.32 -7.18
N LYS A 147 17.10 -14.93 -6.21
CA LYS A 147 17.10 -16.39 -6.04
C LYS A 147 15.85 -16.90 -5.33
N GLN A 148 15.37 -16.16 -4.34
CA GLN A 148 14.33 -16.63 -3.42
C GLN A 148 12.99 -15.91 -3.59
N THR A 149 12.92 -14.85 -4.40
CA THR A 149 11.70 -14.06 -4.54
C THR A 149 11.09 -14.15 -5.92
N ILE A 150 9.78 -13.94 -5.99
CA ILE A 150 9.01 -13.71 -7.20
C ILE A 150 8.16 -12.43 -7.03
N PRO A 151 7.77 -11.75 -8.12
CA PRO A 151 6.75 -10.71 -8.07
C PRO A 151 5.41 -11.23 -7.54
N GLY A 152 4.77 -10.45 -6.69
CA GLY A 152 3.44 -10.73 -6.15
C GLY A 152 2.78 -9.48 -5.59
N ILE A 153 1.61 -9.63 -4.96
CA ILE A 153 0.81 -8.51 -4.46
C ILE A 153 1.22 -8.19 -3.01
N ILE A 154 1.60 -6.94 -2.76
CA ILE A 154 1.98 -6.42 -1.43
C ILE A 154 1.20 -5.15 -1.09
N ASN A 155 1.31 -4.70 0.16
CA ASN A 155 0.71 -3.44 0.61
C ASN A 155 1.76 -2.32 0.60
N LEU A 156 1.37 -1.16 0.08
CA LEU A 156 2.06 0.12 0.22
C LEU A 156 1.18 1.04 1.06
N GLU A 157 1.75 1.59 2.13
CA GLU A 157 1.09 2.52 3.03
C GLU A 157 1.80 3.87 2.97
N GLY A 158 1.02 4.95 3.01
CA GLY A 158 1.59 6.30 3.07
C GLY A 158 1.11 7.09 4.28
N TYR A 159 2.05 7.84 4.82
CA TYR A 159 1.94 8.53 6.10
C TYR A 159 2.16 10.02 5.89
N CYS A 160 1.12 10.80 6.11
CA CYS A 160 1.12 12.25 5.96
C CYS A 160 1.29 12.93 7.33
N ASN A 161 1.81 14.17 7.33
CA ASN A 161 1.97 14.95 8.55
C ASN A 161 0.66 14.97 9.39
N ALA A 162 0.78 14.96 10.71
CA ALA A 162 -0.37 14.73 11.59
C ALA A 162 -0.74 16.00 12.38
N ALA A 163 -2.02 16.39 12.36
CA ALA A 163 -2.57 17.40 13.26
C ALA A 163 -3.21 16.72 14.46
N HIS A 164 -2.87 17.17 15.66
CA HIS A 164 -3.39 16.63 16.91
C HIS A 164 -4.03 17.75 17.74
N TRP A 165 -5.16 17.44 18.37
CA TRP A 165 -5.75 18.33 19.38
C TRP A 165 -4.96 18.23 20.68
N VAL A 166 -4.62 19.38 21.25
CA VAL A 166 -3.99 19.49 22.57
C VAL A 166 -4.99 20.15 23.50
N PHE A 167 -5.49 19.37 24.45
CA PHE A 167 -6.38 19.86 25.49
C PHE A 167 -5.53 20.33 26.67
N ASN A 168 -5.70 21.60 27.06
CA ASN A 168 -4.92 22.22 28.13
C ASN A 168 -5.52 21.81 29.50
N THR A 169 -5.01 20.72 30.07
CA THR A 169 -5.56 20.08 31.27
C THR A 169 -5.23 20.87 32.55
N LYS A 170 -6.05 21.87 32.85
CA LYS A 170 -6.45 22.20 34.24
C LYS A 170 -7.95 22.42 34.43
N LYS A 171 -8.74 22.60 33.37
CA LYS A 171 -10.21 22.81 33.47
C LYS A 171 -11.04 21.83 32.65
N ASP A 172 -10.49 21.30 31.58
CA ASP A 172 -11.19 20.41 30.67
C ASP A 172 -10.67 18.99 30.93
N GLY A 173 -11.53 18.13 31.48
CA GLY A 173 -11.17 16.77 31.90
C GLY A 173 -10.34 16.05 30.82
N TYR A 174 -9.32 15.32 31.26
CA TYR A 174 -8.48 14.50 30.39
C TYR A 174 -9.35 13.75 29.37
N PRO A 175 -9.08 13.87 28.05
CA PRO A 175 -9.58 12.88 27.14
C PRO A 175 -9.08 11.53 27.63
N ASP A 176 -10.02 10.59 27.75
CA ASP A 176 -9.72 9.18 27.95
C ASP A 176 -8.65 8.74 26.94
N LYS A 177 -7.88 7.71 27.27
CA LYS A 177 -6.61 7.28 26.65
C LYS A 177 -6.69 6.87 25.15
N THR A 178 -7.72 7.28 24.44
CA THR A 178 -7.97 7.08 23.01
C THR A 178 -7.63 8.36 22.22
N TYR A 179 -6.37 8.81 22.29
CA TYR A 179 -5.87 9.81 21.36
C TYR A 179 -5.76 9.16 19.97
N ASP A 180 -6.68 9.50 19.06
CA ASP A 180 -6.47 9.23 17.65
C ASP A 180 -5.26 10.06 17.18
N THR A 181 -4.21 9.39 16.74
CA THR A 181 -3.01 10.04 16.22
C THR A 181 -3.29 10.76 14.90
N GLY A 182 -4.45 10.55 14.26
CA GLY A 182 -4.80 11.13 12.97
C GLY A 182 -3.96 10.57 11.82
N VAL A 183 -3.20 9.51 12.08
CA VAL A 183 -2.36 8.81 11.10
C VAL A 183 -3.13 7.58 10.63
N HIS A 184 -4.01 7.78 9.66
CA HIS A 184 -4.76 6.72 9.00
C HIS A 184 -4.15 6.46 7.62
N PRO A 185 -3.19 5.54 7.47
CA PRO A 185 -2.56 5.30 6.18
C PRO A 185 -3.58 4.73 5.19
N LYS A 186 -3.57 5.23 3.96
CA LYS A 186 -4.27 4.55 2.87
C LYS A 186 -3.38 3.40 2.38
N ILE A 187 -3.98 2.21 2.29
CA ILE A 187 -3.31 1.02 1.80
C ILE A 187 -3.52 0.93 0.27
N PHE A 188 -2.42 0.86 -0.46
CA PHE A 188 -2.39 0.57 -1.89
C PHE A 188 -1.90 -0.86 -2.10
N LYS A 189 -2.58 -1.61 -2.97
CA LYS A 189 -2.05 -2.88 -3.46
C LYS A 189 -1.10 -2.58 -4.60
N VAL A 190 0.12 -3.09 -4.52
CA VAL A 190 1.16 -2.89 -5.53
C VAL A 190 1.91 -4.21 -5.78
N VAL A 191 2.66 -4.28 -6.87
CA VAL A 191 3.54 -5.43 -7.13
C VAL A 191 4.82 -5.27 -6.32
N GLY A 192 5.27 -6.32 -5.64
CA GLY A 192 6.51 -6.35 -4.91
C GLY A 192 7.05 -7.76 -4.74
N PRO A 193 8.18 -7.92 -4.02
CA PRO A 193 8.75 -9.23 -3.76
C PRO A 193 7.84 -10.07 -2.85
N MET A 194 7.74 -11.34 -3.18
CA MET A 194 7.13 -12.42 -2.40
C MET A 194 8.05 -13.64 -2.42
N LEU A 195 7.99 -14.49 -1.40
CA LEU A 195 8.78 -15.72 -1.38
C LEU A 195 8.36 -16.63 -2.55
N LYS A 196 9.36 -17.17 -3.25
CA LYS A 196 9.19 -18.15 -4.32
C LYS A 196 8.72 -19.48 -3.72
N PRO A 197 7.56 -20.01 -4.16
CA PRO A 197 7.11 -21.33 -3.73
C PRO A 197 8.08 -22.44 -4.09
N ALA A 198 8.13 -23.47 -3.24
CA ALA A 198 8.90 -24.69 -3.50
C ALA A 198 8.24 -25.55 -4.58
N GLY A 199 9.06 -26.17 -5.43
CA GLY A 199 8.60 -27.09 -6.47
C GLY A 199 7.84 -26.44 -7.63
N ASN A 200 7.23 -27.28 -8.46
CA ASN A 200 6.42 -26.86 -9.61
C ASN A 200 4.95 -26.71 -9.22
N THR A 201 4.43 -27.60 -8.36
CA THR A 201 3.06 -27.52 -7.82
C THR A 201 2.83 -26.24 -7.03
N GLY A 202 3.75 -25.88 -6.12
CA GLY A 202 3.62 -24.63 -5.36
C GLY A 202 3.68 -23.39 -6.24
N MET A 203 4.47 -23.41 -7.31
CA MET A 203 4.54 -22.30 -8.28
C MET A 203 3.24 -22.11 -9.06
N ILE A 204 2.62 -23.20 -9.55
CA ILE A 204 1.35 -23.11 -10.27
C ILE A 204 0.20 -22.70 -9.33
N ASP A 205 0.20 -23.18 -8.09
CA ASP A 205 -0.77 -22.76 -7.08
C ASP A 205 -0.66 -21.27 -6.78
N LYS A 206 0.57 -20.74 -6.70
CA LYS A 206 0.79 -19.30 -6.51
C LYS A 206 0.38 -18.47 -7.71
N LEU A 207 0.60 -18.95 -8.93
CA LEU A 207 0.09 -18.29 -10.14
C LEU A 207 -1.45 -18.21 -10.15
N ILE A 208 -2.12 -19.28 -9.71
CA ILE A 208 -3.58 -19.30 -9.55
C ILE A 208 -4.01 -18.27 -8.50
N GLU A 209 -3.41 -18.29 -7.30
CA GLU A 209 -3.68 -17.34 -6.22
C GLU A 209 -3.52 -15.88 -6.69
N LEU A 210 -2.42 -15.57 -7.37
CA LEU A 210 -2.14 -14.22 -7.90
C LEU A 210 -3.09 -13.83 -9.02
N THR A 211 -3.54 -14.77 -9.85
CA THR A 211 -4.53 -14.50 -10.93
C THR A 211 -5.89 -14.18 -10.33
N THR A 212 -6.35 -14.95 -9.35
CA THR A 212 -7.59 -14.65 -8.60
C THR A 212 -7.49 -13.31 -7.88
N GLY A 213 -6.42 -13.07 -7.11
CA GLY A 213 -6.23 -11.79 -6.43
C GLY A 213 -6.15 -10.60 -7.39
N SER A 214 -5.56 -10.78 -8.58
CA SER A 214 -5.54 -9.72 -9.62
C SER A 214 -6.93 -9.41 -10.17
N TYR A 215 -7.80 -10.40 -10.30
CA TYR A 215 -9.20 -10.19 -10.70
C TYR A 215 -9.99 -9.46 -9.60
N ASP A 216 -9.85 -9.88 -8.34
CA ASP A 216 -10.52 -9.25 -7.19
C ASP A 216 -10.13 -7.77 -7.04
N LEU A 217 -8.85 -7.45 -7.32
CA LEU A 217 -8.31 -6.09 -7.34
C LEU A 217 -8.63 -5.29 -8.62
N GLN A 218 -9.41 -5.85 -9.55
CA GLN A 218 -9.74 -5.24 -10.84
C GLN A 218 -8.51 -4.93 -11.71
N TRP A 219 -7.39 -5.62 -11.48
CA TRP A 219 -6.25 -5.58 -12.40
C TRP A 219 -6.48 -6.44 -13.64
N ILE A 220 -7.38 -7.43 -13.53
CA ILE A 220 -8.02 -8.09 -14.66
C ILE A 220 -9.47 -7.60 -14.68
N SER A 221 -9.85 -6.80 -15.67
CA SER A 221 -11.13 -6.08 -15.68
C SER A 221 -12.28 -6.83 -16.36
N LYS A 222 -11.99 -7.97 -17.01
CA LYS A 222 -13.00 -8.77 -17.73
C LYS A 222 -13.07 -10.22 -17.25
N MET A 223 -14.28 -10.69 -16.98
CA MET A 223 -14.54 -12.04 -16.47
C MET A 223 -14.14 -13.14 -17.46
N ASP A 224 -14.41 -12.96 -18.76
CA ASP A 224 -14.05 -13.93 -19.81
C ASP A 224 -12.53 -14.13 -19.92
N VAL A 225 -11.76 -13.04 -19.79
CA VAL A 225 -10.30 -13.08 -19.73
C VAL A 225 -9.83 -13.82 -18.48
N TYR A 226 -10.41 -13.52 -17.31
CA TYR A 226 -10.10 -14.22 -16.07
C TYR A 226 -10.36 -15.74 -16.17
N LEU A 227 -11.54 -16.14 -16.64
CA LEU A 227 -11.88 -17.56 -16.82
C LEU A 227 -10.93 -18.24 -17.81
N GLY A 228 -10.64 -17.60 -18.95
CA GLY A 228 -9.73 -18.15 -19.95
C GLY A 228 -8.28 -18.29 -19.47
N LEU A 229 -7.84 -17.48 -18.50
CA LEU A 229 -6.55 -17.61 -17.81
C LEU A 229 -6.61 -18.77 -16.79
N MET A 230 -7.65 -18.82 -15.96
CA MET A 230 -7.84 -19.83 -14.93
C MET A 230 -7.96 -21.25 -15.51
N ASP A 231 -8.68 -21.42 -16.63
CA ASP A 231 -8.81 -22.71 -17.31
C ASP A 231 -7.43 -23.25 -17.73
N LYS A 232 -6.55 -22.39 -18.24
CA LYS A 232 -5.19 -22.77 -18.63
C LYS A 232 -4.34 -23.11 -17.42
N LEU A 233 -4.40 -22.31 -16.36
CA LEU A 233 -3.64 -22.60 -15.14
C LEU A 233 -4.09 -23.91 -14.48
N ASN A 234 -5.40 -24.16 -14.40
CA ASN A 234 -5.95 -25.40 -13.86
C ASN A 234 -5.58 -26.60 -14.73
N ALA A 235 -5.69 -26.49 -16.06
CA ALA A 235 -5.26 -27.56 -16.97
C ALA A 235 -3.75 -27.85 -16.83
N ALA A 236 -2.90 -26.81 -16.79
CA ALA A 236 -1.46 -26.97 -16.57
C ALA A 236 -1.16 -27.63 -15.23
N LYS A 237 -1.85 -27.22 -14.16
CA LYS A 237 -1.74 -27.84 -12.83
C LYS A 237 -2.04 -29.35 -12.88
N GLN A 238 -3.10 -29.76 -13.57
CA GLN A 238 -3.42 -31.19 -13.71
C GLN A 238 -2.31 -31.97 -14.43
N GLN A 239 -1.67 -31.38 -15.45
CA GLN A 239 -0.54 -32.00 -16.14
C GLN A 239 0.71 -32.08 -15.23
N ILE A 240 1.00 -31.02 -14.45
CA ILE A 240 2.12 -31.03 -13.48
C ILE A 240 1.93 -32.13 -12.42
N LEU A 241 0.70 -32.31 -11.93
CA LEU A 241 0.37 -33.35 -10.94
C LEU A 241 0.54 -34.78 -11.47
N GLN A 242 0.45 -34.99 -12.78
CA GLN A 242 0.72 -36.29 -13.43
C GLN A 242 2.22 -36.62 -13.53
N GLY A 243 3.10 -35.69 -13.14
CA GLY A 243 4.55 -35.89 -13.10
C GLY A 243 5.29 -35.53 -14.40
N GLN A 244 6.60 -35.79 -14.41
CA GLN A 244 7.52 -35.30 -15.45
C GLN A 244 7.14 -35.72 -16.88
N SER A 245 6.55 -36.89 -17.06
CA SER A 245 6.09 -37.38 -18.37
C SER A 245 5.04 -36.46 -19.04
N LYS A 246 4.40 -35.57 -18.27
CA LYS A 246 3.40 -34.60 -18.74
C LYS A 246 3.87 -33.16 -18.69
N TYR A 247 5.12 -32.90 -18.32
CA TYR A 247 5.65 -31.53 -18.20
C TYR A 247 5.67 -30.79 -19.54
N HIS A 248 5.92 -31.48 -20.66
CA HIS A 248 5.84 -30.84 -21.98
C HIS A 248 4.43 -30.29 -22.25
N THR A 249 3.38 -30.99 -21.81
CA THR A 249 1.99 -30.57 -22.01
C THR A 249 1.68 -29.37 -21.13
N ALA A 250 2.10 -29.42 -19.86
CA ALA A 250 2.00 -28.28 -18.95
C ALA A 250 2.70 -27.03 -19.51
N TRP A 251 3.90 -27.21 -20.05
CA TRP A 251 4.68 -26.14 -20.71
C TRP A 251 3.90 -25.50 -21.88
N ASN A 252 3.37 -26.31 -22.81
CA ASN A 252 2.60 -25.80 -23.94
C ASN A 252 1.34 -25.02 -23.49
N ILE A 253 0.66 -25.49 -22.44
CA ILE A 253 -0.50 -24.81 -21.87
C ILE A 253 -0.09 -23.46 -21.23
N LEU A 254 1.06 -23.41 -20.56
CA LEU A 254 1.58 -22.18 -19.96
C LEU A 254 2.07 -21.17 -21.00
N GLU A 255 2.60 -21.60 -22.14
CA GLU A 255 2.87 -20.69 -23.26
C GLU A 255 1.57 -20.11 -23.82
N ALA A 256 0.53 -20.92 -23.97
CA ALA A 256 -0.80 -20.43 -24.36
C ALA A 256 -1.39 -19.43 -23.33
N TYR A 257 -1.11 -19.63 -22.04
CA TYR A 257 -1.46 -18.67 -20.98
C TYR A 257 -0.72 -17.34 -21.17
N LYS A 258 0.60 -17.37 -21.43
CA LYS A 258 1.40 -16.17 -21.72
C LYS A 258 0.91 -15.42 -22.97
N HIS A 259 0.53 -16.14 -24.02
CA HIS A 259 -0.03 -15.52 -25.22
C HIS A 259 -1.35 -14.80 -24.93
N LEU A 260 -2.24 -15.40 -24.11
CA LEU A 260 -3.47 -14.75 -23.67
C LEU A 260 -3.19 -13.50 -22.82
N LEU A 261 -2.27 -13.58 -21.85
CA LEU A 261 -1.83 -12.43 -21.06
C LEU A 261 -1.37 -11.27 -21.96
N ASN A 262 -0.49 -11.56 -22.91
CA ASN A 262 0.08 -10.54 -23.79
C ASN A 262 -0.99 -9.94 -24.73
N ALA A 263 -1.93 -10.74 -25.23
CA ALA A 263 -3.01 -10.27 -26.08
C ALA A 263 -3.96 -9.28 -25.37
N GLN A 264 -4.09 -9.41 -24.04
CA GLN A 264 -4.99 -8.64 -23.19
C GLN A 264 -4.31 -7.51 -22.40
N ARG A 265 -2.97 -7.42 -22.48
CA ARG A 265 -2.16 -6.34 -21.91
C ARG A 265 -2.70 -4.98 -22.37
N TRP A 266 -2.88 -4.06 -21.42
CA TRP A 266 -3.47 -2.72 -21.61
C TRP A 266 -4.94 -2.68 -22.08
N LYS A 267 -5.58 -3.82 -22.32
CA LYS A 267 -7.00 -3.89 -22.73
C LYS A 267 -7.89 -4.34 -21.58
N ALA A 268 -7.59 -5.52 -21.05
CA ALA A 268 -8.31 -6.13 -19.94
C ALA A 268 -7.38 -6.43 -18.76
N ILE A 269 -6.06 -6.29 -18.95
CA ILE A 269 -5.04 -6.57 -17.94
C ILE A 269 -4.16 -5.33 -17.78
N THR A 270 -4.04 -4.83 -16.55
CA THR A 270 -3.14 -3.72 -16.25
C THR A 270 -1.68 -4.12 -16.41
N GLU A 271 -0.81 -3.16 -16.69
CA GLU A 271 0.62 -3.43 -16.87
C GLU A 271 1.30 -4.09 -15.66
N PRO A 272 1.08 -3.64 -14.41
CA PRO A 272 1.64 -4.31 -13.24
C PRO A 272 1.23 -5.79 -13.14
N CYS A 273 -0.04 -6.09 -13.43
CA CYS A 273 -0.55 -7.46 -13.40
C CYS A 273 0.07 -8.31 -14.50
N PHE A 274 0.18 -7.78 -15.72
CA PHE A 274 0.86 -8.45 -16.82
C PHE A 274 2.30 -8.79 -16.45
N GLN A 275 3.10 -7.82 -15.97
CA GLN A 275 4.50 -8.05 -15.61
C GLN A 275 4.64 -9.12 -14.53
N MET A 276 3.82 -9.06 -13.48
CA MET A 276 3.82 -10.02 -12.39
C MET A 276 3.50 -11.45 -12.87
N LEU A 277 2.37 -11.62 -13.56
CA LEU A 277 1.91 -12.95 -13.98
C LEU A 277 2.78 -13.54 -15.09
N TYR A 278 3.22 -12.72 -16.04
CA TYR A 278 4.07 -13.17 -17.15
C TYR A 278 5.44 -13.63 -16.64
N PHE A 279 6.07 -12.88 -15.74
CA PHE A 279 7.34 -13.27 -15.13
C PHE A 279 7.24 -14.61 -14.39
N ASN A 280 6.19 -14.77 -13.57
CA ASN A 280 5.99 -15.98 -12.79
C ASN A 280 5.71 -17.20 -13.69
N ALA A 281 4.96 -17.02 -14.77
CA ALA A 281 4.71 -18.06 -15.77
C ALA A 281 6.00 -18.46 -16.50
N ASP A 282 6.81 -17.49 -16.91
CA ASP A 282 8.08 -17.75 -17.60
C ASP A 282 9.07 -18.52 -16.69
N LEU A 283 9.13 -18.14 -15.42
CA LEU A 283 9.92 -18.86 -14.42
C LEU A 283 9.44 -20.30 -14.25
N LEU A 284 8.12 -20.55 -14.19
CA LEU A 284 7.59 -21.92 -14.09
C LEU A 284 7.90 -22.72 -15.36
N ILE A 285 7.72 -22.13 -16.53
CA ILE A 285 8.08 -22.75 -17.82
C ILE A 285 9.54 -23.18 -17.84
N SER A 286 10.46 -22.33 -17.37
CA SER A 286 11.89 -22.65 -17.32
C SER A 286 12.21 -23.87 -16.45
N LYS A 287 11.37 -24.16 -15.44
CA LYS A 287 11.53 -25.33 -14.53
C LYS A 287 10.89 -26.60 -15.07
N LEU A 288 10.07 -26.50 -16.12
CA LEU A 288 9.36 -27.64 -16.73
C LEU A 288 10.08 -28.15 -17.99
N LYS A 289 11.05 -27.39 -18.51
CA LYS A 289 11.98 -27.83 -19.57
C LYS A 289 13.02 -28.78 -19.00
#